data_AF-A0A946VV08-F1
#
_entry.id   AF-A0A946VV08-F1
#
_cell.length_a   1.000
_cell.length_b   1.000
_cell.length_c   1.000
_cell.angle_alpha   90.00
_cell.angle_beta   90.00
_cell.angle_gamma   90.00
#
_symmetry.space_group_name_H-M   'P 1'
#
loop_
_entity.id
_entity.type
_entity.pdbx_description
1 polymer ?
#
loop_
_entity_poly.entity_id
_entity_poly.type
_entity_poly.pdbx_seq_one_letter_code
_entity_poly.pdbx_strand_id
1 'polypeptide(L)'
;MTVKLSVGTWELDENNRLREIPPDENSLDQSIVVNPLQITVPPGSPQTFRWTIMPRLKPVDGEHRAIIYIEELLPEANDSNEGARVRMKMRYGLPIYAHVGERVLSAELNAVNVDRDNNRIFLDITNTGNAHGRMSGTYGVWPVAEFPGTEEALRQIRRAVNRDTQPEVFLLGSMPGTVILPENRRSLPLDFVVGQPGDYVVQLDAEFAGLEITDTIEITEPDS
;
A
#
# COMPACT_ATOMS: atom_id res chain seq x y z
N MET A 1 17.68 -20.75 11.42
CA MET A 1 16.77 -19.81 12.10
C MET A 1 15.51 -20.56 12.49
N THR A 2 14.89 -20.24 13.62
CA THR A 2 13.59 -20.81 13.99
C THR A 2 12.57 -19.69 14.02
N VAL A 3 11.40 -19.93 13.44
CA VAL A 3 10.31 -18.96 13.39
C VAL A 3 9.04 -19.54 14.00
N LYS A 4 8.24 -18.69 14.62
CA LYS A 4 6.89 -18.97 15.10
C LYS A 4 5.88 -18.33 14.16
N LEU A 5 4.81 -19.07 13.87
CA LEU A 5 3.66 -18.57 13.15
C LEU A 5 2.53 -18.24 14.13
N SER A 6 1.85 -17.11 13.90
CA SER A 6 0.62 -16.74 14.60
C SER A 6 -0.34 -16.05 13.64
N VAL A 7 -1.62 -16.01 13.99
CA VAL A 7 -2.65 -15.32 13.21
C VAL A 7 -3.30 -14.29 14.12
N GLY A 8 -3.60 -13.11 13.57
CA GLY A 8 -4.31 -12.07 14.29
C GLY A 8 -5.26 -11.29 13.37
N THR A 9 -6.13 -10.53 14.01
CA THR A 9 -7.00 -9.53 13.36
C THR A 9 -6.27 -8.19 13.32
N TRP A 10 -6.53 -7.39 12.28
CA TRP A 10 -5.87 -6.11 12.12
C TRP A 10 -6.73 -5.11 11.34
N GLU A 11 -6.36 -3.84 11.47
CA GLU A 11 -6.87 -2.71 10.70
C GLU A 11 -5.74 -1.73 10.37
N LEU A 12 -6.06 -0.69 9.59
CA LEU A 12 -5.17 0.45 9.42
C LEU A 12 -5.62 1.60 10.29
N ASP A 13 -4.69 2.18 11.05
CA ASP A 13 -4.92 3.44 11.74
C ASP A 13 -5.05 4.62 10.75
N GLU A 14 -5.27 5.82 11.30
CA GLU A 14 -5.40 7.07 10.54
C GLU A 14 -4.15 7.40 9.69
N ASN A 15 -2.99 6.87 10.06
CA ASN A 15 -1.72 7.06 9.37
C ASN A 15 -1.39 5.92 8.39
N ASN A 16 -2.37 5.06 8.06
CA ASN A 16 -2.18 3.85 7.26
C ASN A 16 -1.16 2.87 7.84
N ARG A 17 -1.00 2.85 9.17
CA ARG A 17 -0.17 1.86 9.85
C ARG A 17 -1.02 0.71 10.33
N LEU A 18 -0.49 -0.50 10.19
CA LEU A 18 -1.14 -1.70 10.67
C LEU A 18 -1.26 -1.65 12.20
N ARG A 19 -2.48 -1.86 12.70
CA ARG A 19 -2.81 -1.99 14.12
C ARG A 19 -3.50 -3.34 14.34
N GLU A 20 -2.93 -4.15 15.24
CA GLU A 20 -3.59 -5.37 15.70
C GLU A 20 -4.78 -5.01 16.58
N ILE A 21 -5.89 -5.71 16.40
CA ILE A 21 -7.11 -5.56 17.20
C ILE A 21 -7.54 -6.90 17.77
N PRO A 22 -8.23 -6.92 18.92
CA PRO A 22 -8.80 -8.16 19.45
C PRO A 22 -9.80 -8.77 18.45
N PRO A 23 -9.87 -10.10 18.35
CA PRO A 23 -10.84 -10.77 17.51
C PRO A 23 -12.26 -10.62 18.07
N ASP A 24 -13.22 -10.58 17.16
CA ASP A 24 -14.65 -10.69 17.41
C ASP A 24 -15.24 -11.95 16.73
N GLU A 25 -16.57 -12.11 16.80
CA GLU A 25 -17.28 -13.27 16.24
C GLU A 25 -17.13 -13.41 14.71
N ASN A 26 -16.82 -12.32 14.00
CA ASN A 26 -16.69 -12.26 12.54
C ASN A 26 -15.23 -12.20 12.06
N SER A 27 -14.27 -12.26 12.98
CA SER A 27 -12.87 -12.07 12.65
C SER A 27 -12.27 -13.27 11.92
N LEU A 28 -11.58 -13.00 10.82
CA LEU A 28 -11.10 -14.05 9.90
C LEU A 28 -10.03 -14.94 10.52
N ASP A 29 -9.23 -14.43 11.45
CA ASP A 29 -8.19 -15.16 12.16
C ASP A 29 -8.74 -16.38 12.91
N GLN A 30 -9.95 -16.29 13.45
CA GLN A 30 -10.63 -17.40 14.14
C GLN A 30 -11.00 -18.55 13.18
N SER A 31 -11.02 -18.27 11.88
CA SER A 31 -11.28 -19.24 10.83
C SER A 31 -10.00 -19.75 10.16
N ILE A 32 -8.82 -19.19 10.46
CA ILE A 32 -7.57 -19.61 9.84
C ILE A 32 -6.87 -20.65 10.69
N VAL A 33 -6.54 -21.79 10.07
CA VAL A 33 -5.67 -22.82 10.66
C VAL A 33 -4.33 -22.80 9.95
N VAL A 34 -3.23 -22.71 10.73
CA VAL A 34 -1.85 -22.73 10.23
C VAL A 34 -1.12 -23.96 10.76
N ASN A 35 -0.37 -24.64 9.89
CA ASN A 35 0.43 -25.81 10.27
C ASN A 35 1.74 -25.89 9.44
N PRO A 36 2.90 -26.10 10.09
CA PRO A 36 3.14 -26.13 11.54
C PRO A 36 3.22 -24.71 12.15
N LEU A 37 3.03 -24.59 13.47
CA LEU A 37 3.14 -23.29 14.17
C LEU A 37 4.58 -22.84 14.43
N GLN A 38 5.56 -23.73 14.23
CA GLN A 38 6.97 -23.43 14.40
C GLN A 38 7.77 -24.16 13.32
N ILE A 39 8.71 -23.45 12.71
CA ILE A 39 9.51 -23.95 11.59
C ILE A 39 10.96 -23.59 11.83
N THR A 40 11.84 -24.57 11.62
CA THR A 40 13.28 -24.31 11.53
C THR A 40 13.66 -24.19 10.07
N VAL A 41 14.18 -23.02 9.68
CA VAL A 41 14.64 -22.68 8.34
C VAL A 41 16.17 -22.86 8.28
N PRO A 42 16.67 -23.86 7.54
CA PRO A 42 18.10 -24.02 7.29
C PRO A 42 18.63 -22.92 6.35
N PRO A 43 19.93 -22.59 6.39
CA PRO A 43 20.53 -21.64 5.45
C PRO A 43 20.30 -22.04 3.99
N GLY A 44 19.88 -21.10 3.16
CA GLY A 44 19.67 -21.31 1.72
C GLY A 44 18.49 -22.20 1.34
N SER A 45 17.73 -22.73 2.30
CA SER A 45 16.65 -23.68 2.06
C SER A 45 15.28 -23.06 2.38
N PRO A 46 14.40 -22.89 1.38
CA PRO A 46 13.04 -22.42 1.64
C PRO A 46 12.27 -23.45 2.47
N GLN A 47 11.32 -22.97 3.26
CA GLN A 47 10.37 -23.80 3.99
C GLN A 47 8.95 -23.37 3.62
N THR A 48 8.05 -24.33 3.55
CA THR A 48 6.63 -24.08 3.26
C THR A 48 5.81 -24.41 4.50
N PHE A 49 4.79 -23.60 4.77
CA PHE A 49 3.74 -23.92 5.73
C PHE A 49 2.39 -23.92 5.02
N ARG A 50 1.45 -24.67 5.56
CA ARG A 50 0.08 -24.70 5.06
C ARG A 50 -0.78 -23.82 5.93
N TRP A 51 -1.70 -23.11 5.29
CA TRP A 51 -2.80 -22.45 5.98
C TRP A 51 -4.11 -22.70 5.23
N THR A 52 -5.23 -22.61 5.93
CA THR A 52 -6.57 -22.84 5.36
C THR A 52 -7.59 -22.01 6.10
N ILE A 53 -8.58 -21.46 5.38
CA ILE A 53 -9.74 -20.77 5.96
C ILE A 53 -10.89 -21.77 6.09
N MET A 54 -11.34 -22.02 7.32
CA MET A 54 -12.44 -22.92 7.66
C MET A 54 -13.42 -22.20 8.61
N PRO A 55 -14.36 -21.41 8.08
CA PRO A 55 -15.34 -20.70 8.90
C PRO A 55 -16.23 -21.67 9.66
N ARG A 56 -16.42 -21.45 10.96
CA ARG A 56 -17.31 -22.27 11.81
C ARG A 56 -18.77 -21.81 11.75
N LEU A 57 -18.95 -20.53 11.45
CA LEU A 57 -20.24 -19.88 11.25
C LEU A 57 -20.27 -19.33 9.82
N LYS A 58 -21.47 -19.10 9.28
CA LYS A 58 -21.62 -18.39 8.02
C LYS A 58 -21.09 -16.96 8.24
N PRO A 59 -20.03 -16.51 7.53
CA PRO A 59 -19.56 -15.14 7.67
C PRO A 59 -20.63 -14.16 7.18
N VAL A 60 -20.62 -12.95 7.75
CA VAL A 60 -21.39 -11.83 7.20
C VAL A 60 -20.87 -11.45 5.81
N ASP A 61 -21.70 -10.80 5.00
CA ASP A 61 -21.24 -10.30 3.71
C ASP A 61 -20.27 -9.13 3.90
N GLY A 62 -19.27 -9.04 3.03
CA GLY A 62 -18.23 -8.01 3.07
C GLY A 62 -16.80 -8.55 3.15
N GLU A 63 -15.85 -7.64 3.33
CA GLU A 63 -14.44 -7.97 3.48
C GLU A 63 -14.08 -8.32 4.93
N HIS A 64 -13.41 -9.44 5.11
CA HIS A 64 -12.81 -9.88 6.36
C HIS A 64 -11.29 -9.93 6.23
N ARG A 65 -10.60 -9.58 7.31
CA ARG A 65 -9.14 -9.40 7.31
C ARG A 65 -8.50 -10.20 8.42
N ALA A 66 -7.36 -10.81 8.10
CA ALA A 66 -6.47 -11.42 9.06
C ALA A 66 -5.02 -11.16 8.64
N ILE A 67 -4.07 -11.43 9.52
CA ILE A 67 -2.66 -11.37 9.22
C ILE A 67 -1.97 -12.59 9.82
N ILE A 68 -1.15 -13.27 9.01
CA ILE A 68 -0.26 -14.31 9.50
C ILE A 68 1.09 -13.66 9.82
N TYR A 69 1.52 -13.74 11.06
CA TYR A 69 2.84 -13.30 11.47
C TYR A 69 3.84 -14.44 11.42
N ILE A 70 5.00 -14.17 10.83
CA ILE A 70 6.20 -14.98 10.90
C ILE A 70 7.19 -14.24 11.80
N GLU A 71 7.42 -14.77 12.99
CA GLU A 71 8.25 -14.13 14.01
C GLU A 71 9.49 -14.97 14.29
N GLU A 72 10.67 -14.35 14.22
CA GLU A 72 11.92 -15.03 14.58
C GLU A 72 11.98 -15.32 16.09
N LEU A 73 12.30 -16.56 16.42
CA LEU A 73 12.61 -16.96 17.79
C LEU A 73 14.12 -16.81 18.00
N LEU A 74 14.49 -15.86 18.86
CA LEU A 74 15.88 -15.70 19.28
C LEU A 74 16.25 -16.77 20.30
N PRO A 75 17.46 -17.35 20.23
CA PRO A 75 17.97 -18.19 21.30
C PRO A 75 18.12 -17.38 22.59
N GLU A 76 18.05 -18.08 23.73
CA GLU A 76 18.28 -17.47 25.04
C GLU A 76 19.63 -16.73 25.07
N ALA A 77 19.67 -15.60 25.77
CA ALA A 77 20.91 -14.87 25.94
C ALA A 77 21.84 -15.67 26.87
N ASN A 78 23.03 -16.03 26.39
CA ASN A 78 24.10 -16.42 27.30
C ASN A 78 24.69 -15.13 27.89
N ASP A 79 24.32 -14.83 29.13
CA ASP A 79 24.74 -13.64 29.91
C ASP A 79 26.21 -13.68 30.36
N SER A 80 27.02 -14.60 29.84
CA SER A 80 28.36 -14.88 30.35
C SER A 80 29.48 -13.99 29.80
N ASN A 81 29.20 -12.98 28.97
CA ASN A 81 30.24 -12.15 28.35
C ASN A 81 30.02 -10.65 28.65
N GLU A 82 31.06 -9.99 29.17
CA GLU A 82 31.11 -8.54 29.34
C GLU A 82 31.09 -7.83 27.98
N GLY A 83 30.09 -6.98 27.74
CA GLY A 83 29.96 -6.13 26.55
C GLY A 83 28.51 -5.94 26.10
N ALA A 84 28.21 -4.80 25.48
CA ALA A 84 26.88 -4.54 24.91
C ALA A 84 26.65 -5.40 23.65
N ARG A 85 25.57 -6.17 23.63
CA ARG A 85 25.15 -6.98 22.48
C ARG A 85 23.83 -6.45 21.92
N VAL A 86 23.83 -6.06 20.64
CA VAL A 86 22.61 -5.75 19.90
C VAL A 86 22.12 -7.03 19.23
N ARG A 87 20.87 -7.42 19.46
CA ARG A 87 20.20 -8.53 18.77
C ARG A 87 19.01 -7.98 18.01
N MET A 88 18.94 -8.29 16.73
CA MET A 88 17.81 -7.94 15.88
C MET A 88 16.82 -9.11 15.88
N LYS A 89 15.53 -8.80 16.01
CA LYS A 89 14.44 -9.76 15.91
C LYS A 89 13.52 -9.32 14.79
N MET A 90 13.26 -10.21 13.84
CA MET A 90 12.39 -9.90 12.71
C MET A 90 10.98 -10.45 12.92
N ARG A 91 9.98 -9.66 12.55
CA ARG A 91 8.56 -10.07 12.47
C ARG A 91 8.00 -9.62 11.13
N TYR A 92 7.56 -10.58 10.32
CA TYR A 92 6.93 -10.34 9.03
C TYR A 92 5.43 -10.60 9.13
N GLY A 93 4.63 -9.76 8.49
CA GLY A 93 3.18 -9.89 8.46
C GLY A 93 2.67 -10.14 7.05
N LEU A 94 1.86 -11.18 6.88
CA LEU A 94 1.19 -11.55 5.63
C LEU A 94 -0.30 -11.20 5.74
N PRO A 95 -0.75 -10.03 5.26
CA PRO A 95 -2.17 -9.67 5.31
C PRO A 95 -2.98 -10.55 4.36
N ILE A 96 -4.11 -11.05 4.85
CA ILE A 96 -5.08 -11.87 4.15
C ILE A 96 -6.40 -11.10 4.11
N TYR A 97 -6.98 -11.01 2.93
CA TYR A 97 -8.30 -10.43 2.69
C TYR A 97 -9.18 -11.52 2.11
N ALA A 98 -10.29 -11.80 2.77
CA ALA A 98 -11.34 -12.68 2.28
C ALA A 98 -12.60 -11.85 2.06
N HIS A 99 -13.34 -12.12 0.98
CA HIS A 99 -14.57 -11.40 0.68
C HIS A 99 -15.72 -12.40 0.55
N VAL A 100 -16.86 -12.06 1.15
CA VAL A 100 -18.09 -12.85 1.11
C VAL A 100 -19.20 -12.02 0.48
N GLY A 101 -19.94 -12.62 -0.45
CA GLY A 101 -21.01 -11.95 -1.18
C GLY A 101 -20.52 -11.19 -2.42
N GLU A 102 -21.32 -10.20 -2.85
CA GLU A 102 -20.99 -9.37 -4.00
C GLU A 102 -19.94 -8.32 -3.64
N ARG A 103 -18.89 -8.23 -4.46
CA ARG A 103 -17.84 -7.24 -4.29
C ARG A 103 -18.21 -5.94 -5.01
N VAL A 104 -18.38 -4.87 -4.25
CA VAL A 104 -18.68 -3.52 -4.74
C VAL A 104 -17.45 -2.65 -4.56
N LEU A 105 -16.89 -2.20 -5.69
CA LEU A 105 -15.80 -1.23 -5.75
C LEU A 105 -16.39 0.13 -6.05
N SER A 106 -16.20 1.07 -5.14
CA SER A 106 -16.70 2.44 -5.26
C SER A 106 -15.84 3.37 -4.42
N ALA A 107 -15.66 4.59 -4.91
CA ALA A 107 -14.88 5.59 -4.22
C ALA A 107 -15.30 7.01 -4.60
N GLU A 108 -14.88 7.96 -3.75
CA GLU A 108 -15.08 9.38 -3.96
C GLU A 108 -13.73 10.09 -3.82
N LEU A 109 -13.38 10.91 -4.82
CA LEU A 109 -12.29 11.88 -4.71
C LEU A 109 -12.87 13.17 -4.12
N ASN A 110 -12.51 13.46 -2.88
CA ASN A 110 -13.00 14.63 -2.15
C ASN A 110 -12.26 15.90 -2.55
N ALA A 111 -10.94 15.80 -2.67
CA ALA A 111 -10.08 16.93 -2.97
C ALA A 111 -8.72 16.48 -3.50
N VAL A 112 -8.09 17.37 -4.26
CA VAL A 112 -6.67 17.31 -4.63
C VAL A 112 -6.02 18.55 -4.02
N ASN A 113 -5.14 18.35 -3.04
CA ASN A 113 -4.43 19.44 -2.37
C ASN A 113 -2.97 19.45 -2.80
N VAL A 114 -2.38 20.63 -2.94
CA VAL A 114 -0.98 20.80 -3.35
C VAL A 114 -0.22 21.50 -2.23
N ASP A 115 0.81 20.85 -1.73
CA ASP A 115 1.84 21.42 -0.87
C ASP A 115 3.03 21.82 -1.75
N ARG A 116 3.06 23.10 -2.11
CA ARG A 116 4.07 23.68 -3.01
C ARG A 116 5.44 23.77 -2.35
N ASP A 117 5.50 23.93 -1.03
CA ASP A 117 6.77 24.07 -0.31
C ASP A 117 7.54 22.74 -0.28
N ASN A 118 6.83 21.62 -0.38
CA ASN A 118 7.40 20.27 -0.30
C ASN A 118 7.25 19.45 -1.59
N ASN A 119 6.81 20.06 -2.70
CA ASN A 119 6.56 19.38 -3.98
C ASN A 119 5.72 18.10 -3.81
N ARG A 120 4.60 18.22 -3.09
CA ARG A 120 3.74 17.09 -2.73
C ARG A 120 2.29 17.36 -3.10
N ILE A 121 1.68 16.39 -3.77
CA ILE A 121 0.23 16.38 -4.01
C ILE A 121 -0.42 15.44 -3.00
N PHE A 122 -1.58 15.80 -2.47
CA PHE A 122 -2.38 14.97 -1.59
C PHE A 122 -3.72 14.66 -2.24
N LEU A 123 -3.98 13.38 -2.48
CA LEU A 123 -5.25 12.88 -3.00
C LEU A 123 -6.12 12.45 -1.82
N ASP A 124 -7.20 13.19 -1.58
CA ASP A 124 -8.14 12.90 -0.51
C ASP A 124 -9.28 12.01 -1.00
N ILE A 125 -9.20 10.72 -0.70
CA ILE A 125 -10.05 9.68 -1.26
C ILE A 125 -10.82 8.97 -0.14
N THR A 126 -12.11 8.73 -0.37
CA THR A 126 -12.94 7.87 0.47
C THR A 126 -13.27 6.59 -0.28
N ASN A 127 -13.03 5.45 0.34
CA ASN A 127 -13.51 4.16 -0.16
C ASN A 127 -14.95 3.94 0.33
N THR A 128 -15.92 4.08 -0.57
CA THR A 128 -17.35 3.89 -0.31
C THR A 128 -17.83 2.48 -0.65
N GLY A 129 -16.96 1.64 -1.20
CA GLY A 129 -17.22 0.23 -1.49
C GLY A 129 -17.07 -0.68 -0.28
N ASN A 130 -17.32 -1.98 -0.50
CA ASN A 130 -17.26 -3.02 0.54
C ASN A 130 -16.00 -3.90 0.47
N ALA A 131 -14.99 -3.48 -0.30
CA ALA A 131 -13.70 -4.15 -0.42
C ALA A 131 -12.56 -3.13 -0.44
N HIS A 132 -11.38 -3.53 0.02
CA HIS A 132 -10.21 -2.66 -0.05
C HIS A 132 -9.82 -2.36 -1.50
N GLY A 133 -9.26 -1.17 -1.69
CA GLY A 133 -8.66 -0.73 -2.94
C GLY A 133 -7.21 -0.36 -2.74
N ARG A 134 -6.47 -0.31 -3.85
CA ARG A 134 -5.18 0.38 -3.97
C ARG A 134 -5.27 1.30 -5.17
N MET A 135 -4.63 2.45 -5.08
CA MET A 135 -4.51 3.30 -6.25
C MET A 135 -3.55 2.65 -7.24
N SER A 136 -3.92 2.70 -8.50
CA SER A 136 -3.10 2.27 -9.62
C SER A 136 -2.98 3.39 -10.64
N GLY A 137 -2.04 3.23 -11.55
CA GLY A 137 -1.77 4.20 -12.61
C GLY A 137 -0.46 4.94 -12.39
N THR A 138 -0.31 6.03 -13.12
CA THR A 138 0.94 6.75 -13.24
C THR A 138 0.69 8.24 -13.30
N TYR A 139 1.73 9.02 -13.05
CA TYR A 139 1.73 10.45 -13.27
C TYR A 139 2.94 10.82 -14.11
N GLY A 140 2.78 11.88 -14.90
CA GLY A 140 3.86 12.54 -15.60
C GLY A 140 4.08 13.94 -15.04
N VAL A 141 5.32 14.41 -15.07
CA VAL A 141 5.69 15.78 -14.73
C VAL A 141 6.40 16.39 -15.93
N TRP A 142 6.12 17.66 -16.22
CA TRP A 142 6.79 18.47 -17.25
C TRP A 142 7.10 19.87 -16.70
N PRO A 143 8.19 20.52 -17.13
CA PRO A 143 8.27 21.97 -17.02
C PRO A 143 7.06 22.62 -17.71
N VAL A 144 6.52 23.71 -17.17
CA VAL A 144 5.35 24.41 -17.76
C VAL A 144 5.58 24.76 -19.24
N ALA A 145 6.79 25.19 -19.60
CA ALA A 145 7.14 25.55 -20.97
C ALA A 145 7.13 24.37 -21.97
N GLU A 146 7.24 23.14 -21.47
CA GLU A 146 7.30 21.91 -22.27
C GLU A 146 6.02 21.07 -22.14
N PHE A 147 5.04 21.51 -21.35
CA PHE A 147 3.81 20.77 -21.14
C PHE A 147 3.00 20.70 -22.46
N PRO A 148 2.73 19.50 -23.00
CA PRO A 148 2.13 19.34 -24.33
C PRO A 148 0.60 19.52 -24.34
N GLY A 149 0.00 19.85 -23.19
CA GLY A 149 -1.45 19.85 -22.96
C GLY A 149 -1.96 18.49 -22.47
N THR A 150 -3.06 18.51 -21.71
CA THR A 150 -3.63 17.36 -20.99
C THR A 150 -3.81 16.11 -21.87
N GLU A 151 -4.39 16.24 -23.06
CA GLU A 151 -4.66 15.08 -23.91
C GLU A 151 -3.38 14.40 -24.42
N GLU A 152 -2.38 15.18 -24.86
CA GLU A 152 -1.11 14.60 -25.32
C GLU A 152 -0.30 14.07 -24.15
N ALA A 153 -0.30 14.76 -23.00
CA ALA A 153 0.34 14.29 -21.78
C ALA A 153 -0.18 12.91 -21.35
N LEU A 154 -1.51 12.72 -21.34
CA LEU A 154 -2.12 11.41 -21.06
C LEU A 154 -1.72 10.35 -22.10
N ARG A 155 -1.66 10.71 -23.39
CA ARG A 155 -1.17 9.79 -24.44
C ARG A 155 0.29 9.40 -24.22
N GLN A 156 1.15 10.35 -23.88
CA GLN A 156 2.57 10.12 -23.60
C GLN A 156 2.76 9.21 -22.38
N ILE A 157 2.06 9.47 -21.26
CA ILE A 157 2.07 8.63 -20.05
C ILE A 157 1.70 7.18 -20.40
N ARG A 158 0.53 6.98 -21.03
CA ARG A 158 0.03 5.64 -21.38
C ARG A 158 0.95 4.90 -22.35
N ARG A 159 1.63 5.61 -23.26
CA ARG A 159 2.64 5.02 -24.16
C ARG A 159 3.91 4.62 -23.41
N ALA A 160 4.39 5.49 -22.52
CA ALA A 160 5.61 5.27 -21.76
C ALA A 160 5.51 4.07 -20.82
N VAL A 161 4.35 3.85 -20.20
CA VAL A 161 4.10 2.64 -19.37
C VAL A 161 4.19 1.35 -20.19
N ASN A 162 3.88 1.41 -21.49
CA ASN A 162 3.80 0.24 -22.37
C ASN A 162 5.07 -0.02 -23.20
N ARG A 163 6.11 0.82 -23.11
CA ARG A 163 7.34 0.68 -23.92
C ARG A 163 8.60 0.98 -23.10
N ASP A 164 9.66 0.21 -23.34
CA ASP A 164 11.04 0.46 -22.86
C ASP A 164 11.72 1.69 -23.51
N THR A 165 10.97 2.55 -24.21
CA THR A 165 11.52 3.75 -24.84
C THR A 165 11.60 4.90 -23.83
N GLN A 166 12.67 5.70 -23.91
CA GLN A 166 12.78 6.92 -23.10
C GLN A 166 11.50 7.76 -23.23
N PRO A 167 10.84 8.08 -22.10
CA PRO A 167 9.61 8.84 -22.15
C PRO A 167 9.90 10.26 -22.66
N GLU A 168 8.99 10.80 -23.48
CA GLU A 168 8.90 12.26 -23.78
C GLU A 168 8.39 13.07 -22.57
N VAL A 169 8.41 12.45 -21.38
CA VAL A 169 7.95 12.97 -20.10
C VAL A 169 9.19 13.28 -19.28
N PHE A 170 9.27 14.48 -18.70
CA PHE A 170 10.43 14.88 -17.90
C PHE A 170 10.61 13.95 -16.69
N LEU A 171 9.52 13.61 -15.99
CA LEU A 171 9.51 12.57 -14.96
C LEU A 171 8.24 11.73 -15.06
N LEU A 172 8.39 10.41 -15.08
CA LEU A 172 7.28 9.46 -14.99
C LEU A 172 7.37 8.71 -13.65
N GLY A 173 6.26 8.65 -12.92
CA GLY A 173 6.19 7.89 -11.67
C GLY A 173 4.90 7.09 -11.53
N SER A 174 4.87 6.22 -10.53
CA SER A 174 3.71 5.38 -10.20
C SER A 174 2.91 5.98 -9.06
N MET A 175 1.59 5.79 -9.08
CA MET A 175 0.73 6.20 -7.97
C MET A 175 1.07 5.42 -6.69
N PRO A 176 0.87 6.02 -5.50
CA PRO A 176 1.13 5.35 -4.24
C PRO A 176 0.22 4.12 -4.08
N GLY A 177 0.83 2.94 -3.92
CA GLY A 177 0.14 1.66 -3.74
C GLY A 177 -0.49 1.45 -2.35
N THR A 178 -0.74 2.52 -1.61
CA THR A 178 -1.31 2.48 -0.25
C THR A 178 -2.71 1.87 -0.28
N VAL A 179 -2.97 0.95 0.65
CA VAL A 179 -4.29 0.33 0.78
C VAL A 179 -5.26 1.29 1.47
N ILE A 180 -6.45 1.44 0.90
CA ILE A 180 -7.58 2.08 1.57
C ILE A 180 -8.65 1.02 1.83
N LEU A 181 -8.90 0.74 3.11
CA LEU A 181 -9.92 -0.22 3.55
C LEU A 181 -11.34 0.32 3.29
N PRO A 182 -12.37 -0.55 3.26
CA PRO A 182 -13.77 -0.12 3.18
C PRO A 182 -14.10 0.95 4.23
N GLU A 183 -14.97 1.90 3.86
CA GLU A 183 -15.50 2.97 4.72
C GLU A 183 -14.45 3.97 5.25
N ASN A 184 -13.18 3.83 4.84
CA ASN A 184 -12.10 4.72 5.25
C ASN A 184 -11.90 5.86 4.25
N ARG A 185 -11.67 7.06 4.80
CA ARG A 185 -11.10 8.21 4.08
C ARG A 185 -9.61 8.33 4.35
N ARG A 186 -8.82 8.62 3.32
CA ARG A 186 -7.36 8.80 3.41
C ARG A 186 -6.90 9.94 2.53
N SER A 187 -5.96 10.71 3.05
CA SER A 187 -5.15 11.64 2.26
C SER A 187 -3.87 10.92 1.85
N LEU A 188 -3.73 10.62 0.57
CA LEU A 188 -2.59 9.89 0.02
C LEU A 188 -1.56 10.88 -0.53
N PRO A 189 -0.35 10.92 0.05
CA PRO A 189 0.72 11.75 -0.47
C PRO A 189 1.26 11.13 -1.77
N LEU A 190 1.43 11.98 -2.77
CA LEU A 190 2.18 11.74 -3.98
C LEU A 190 3.40 12.64 -3.94
N ASP A 191 4.53 12.01 -3.59
CA ASP A 191 5.85 12.64 -3.61
C ASP A 191 6.47 12.51 -4.99
N PHE A 192 7.03 13.60 -5.50
CA PHE A 192 7.87 13.57 -6.70
C PHE A 192 9.05 14.52 -6.49
N VAL A 193 10.18 14.21 -7.12
CA VAL A 193 11.40 15.01 -7.00
C VAL A 193 11.79 15.49 -8.39
N VAL A 194 11.70 16.80 -8.57
CA VAL A 194 12.25 17.50 -9.74
C VAL A 194 13.66 17.97 -9.37
N GLY A 195 14.65 17.62 -10.20
CA GLY A 195 16.06 17.88 -9.89
C GLY A 195 16.55 19.29 -10.18
N GLN A 196 15.66 20.19 -10.61
CA GLN A 196 15.95 21.58 -10.98
C GLN A 196 14.82 22.47 -10.44
N PRO A 197 15.12 23.71 -10.01
CA PRO A 197 14.10 24.68 -9.67
C PRO A 197 13.24 25.07 -10.89
N GLY A 198 11.94 25.25 -10.70
CA GLY A 198 11.07 25.84 -11.71
C GLY A 198 9.57 25.59 -11.54
N ASP A 199 8.80 26.04 -12.53
CA ASP A 199 7.38 25.75 -12.62
C ASP A 199 7.13 24.44 -13.37
N TYR A 200 6.31 23.58 -12.77
CA TYR A 200 6.00 22.24 -13.27
C TYR A 200 4.50 22.00 -13.39
N VAL A 201 4.13 21.12 -14.31
CA VAL A 201 2.79 20.57 -14.45
C VAL A 201 2.84 19.07 -14.18
N VAL A 202 1.98 18.60 -13.28
CA VAL A 202 1.76 17.19 -13.00
C VAL A 202 0.46 16.74 -13.65
N GLN A 203 0.54 15.77 -14.56
CA GLN A 203 -0.64 15.09 -15.11
C GLN A 203 -0.82 13.74 -14.41
N LEU A 204 -1.97 13.55 -13.77
CA LEU A 204 -2.38 12.28 -13.17
C LEU A 204 -3.13 11.43 -14.20
N ASP A 205 -2.84 10.13 -14.23
CA ASP A 205 -3.59 9.08 -14.92
C ASP A 205 -3.74 7.89 -13.97
N ALA A 206 -4.73 7.98 -13.08
CA ALA A 206 -4.88 7.07 -11.97
C ALA A 206 -6.28 6.45 -11.92
N GLU A 207 -6.38 5.31 -11.25
CA GLU A 207 -7.66 4.67 -10.93
C GLU A 207 -7.65 4.21 -9.47
N PHE A 208 -8.77 4.41 -8.79
CA PHE A 208 -9.03 3.79 -7.50
C PHE A 208 -10.47 3.26 -7.44
N ALA A 209 -10.62 1.95 -7.30
CA ALA A 209 -11.92 1.29 -7.16
C ALA A 209 -12.93 1.68 -8.27
N GLY A 210 -12.48 1.75 -9.53
CA GLY A 210 -13.30 2.14 -10.68
C GLY A 210 -13.49 3.65 -10.87
N LEU A 211 -13.03 4.48 -9.94
CA LEU A 211 -12.95 5.92 -10.12
C LEU A 211 -11.69 6.27 -10.92
N GLU A 212 -11.88 6.73 -12.15
CA GLU A 212 -10.80 7.34 -12.94
C GLU A 212 -10.47 8.73 -12.39
N ILE A 213 -9.19 8.98 -12.16
CA ILE A 213 -8.66 10.25 -11.67
C ILE A 213 -7.67 10.75 -12.72
N THR A 214 -8.15 11.69 -13.54
CA THR A 214 -7.33 12.41 -14.51
C THR A 214 -7.38 13.89 -14.17
N ASP A 215 -6.25 14.45 -13.75
CA ASP A 215 -6.17 15.83 -13.30
C ASP A 215 -4.83 16.45 -13.73
N THR A 216 -4.85 17.76 -13.99
CA THR A 216 -3.68 18.53 -14.42
C THR A 216 -3.41 19.59 -13.34
N ILE A 217 -2.25 19.50 -12.70
CA ILE A 217 -1.93 20.27 -11.51
C ILE A 217 -0.67 21.10 -11.76
N GLU A 218 -0.78 22.43 -11.63
CA GLU A 218 0.37 23.34 -11.72
C GLU A 218 1.04 23.52 -10.34
N ILE A 219 2.37 23.46 -10.33
CA ILE A 219 3.22 23.53 -9.14
C ILE A 219 4.33 24.53 -9.43
N THR A 220 4.39 25.57 -8.60
CA THR A 220 5.44 26.60 -8.66
C THR A 220 6.41 26.34 -7.54
N GLU A 221 7.66 26.02 -7.88
CA GLU A 221 8.74 25.98 -6.90
C GLU A 221 9.24 27.42 -6.67
N PRO A 222 9.32 27.89 -5.42
CA PRO A 222 9.87 29.22 -5.16
C PRO A 222 11.35 29.27 -5.55
N ASP A 223 11.76 30.36 -6.21
CA ASP A 223 13.18 30.66 -6.47
C ASP A 223 13.95 30.62 -5.14
N SER A 224 14.92 29.72 -5.03
CA SER A 224 15.79 29.54 -3.86
C SER A 224 16.67 30.76 -3.57
#